data_AF-A8LV06-F1
#
_entry.id   AF-A8LV06-F1
#
_cell.length_a   1.000
_cell.length_b   1.000
_cell.length_c   1.000
_cell.angle_alpha   90.00
_cell.angle_beta   90.00
_cell.angle_gamma   90.00
#
_symmetry.space_group_name_H-M   'P 1'
#
loop_
_entity.id
_entity.type
_entity.pdbx_description
1 polymer ?
#
loop_
_entity_poly.entity_id
_entity_poly.type
_entity_poly.pdbx_seq_one_letter_code
_entity_poly.pdbx_strand_id
1 'polypeptide(L)'
;MSSAEGAGDGPDELEYIRSDWNRYRQLDRLVDHWQRPGWSAGRRSYHWIVRFDNRPTVQQLAARCQARLGHLNTLDLAPVESLHMTLQRVSFTDEITSSQALAVAAVATERCAAMRPFTATVGPLTGSANSVHLSVGPHRPFHLLRHAVVAATAHVRGTEAVPGHAATFDPHVSIAYNRRPTAAKPVIDQVATVRSLSPVTVQVDAISLVELRRDGHSYIWRQIMAVPLAGQG
;
A
#
# COMPACT_ATOMS: atom_id res chain seq x y z
N MET A 1 -17.77 -45.35 -2.77
CA MET A 1 -18.01 -44.38 -1.67
C MET A 1 -16.84 -43.41 -1.68
N SER A 2 -17.15 -42.14 -1.87
CA SER A 2 -16.24 -41.07 -2.29
C SER A 2 -15.23 -40.67 -1.23
N SER A 3 -14.04 -40.31 -1.72
CA SER A 3 -12.87 -39.78 -1.02
C SER A 3 -13.20 -38.56 -0.15
N ALA A 4 -12.65 -38.54 1.06
CA ALA A 4 -12.64 -37.38 1.94
C ALA A 4 -11.53 -36.40 1.49
N GLU A 5 -11.91 -35.13 1.54
CA GLU A 5 -11.18 -33.96 1.05
C GLU A 5 -9.81 -33.78 1.71
N GLY A 6 -8.83 -33.42 0.88
CA GLY A 6 -7.52 -32.97 1.35
C GLY A 6 -7.64 -31.62 2.05
N ALA A 7 -7.29 -31.58 3.32
CA ALA A 7 -6.97 -30.34 4.02
C ALA A 7 -5.77 -29.69 3.31
N GLY A 8 -5.99 -28.50 2.73
CA GLY A 8 -4.96 -27.73 2.06
C GLY A 8 -3.92 -27.20 3.04
N ASP A 9 -2.72 -27.74 2.97
CA ASP A 9 -1.52 -27.35 3.74
C ASP A 9 -0.86 -26.10 3.11
N GLY A 10 -1.60 -25.01 3.00
CA GLY A 10 -1.08 -23.68 2.66
C GLY A 10 -1.05 -22.79 3.91
N PRO A 11 -0.11 -21.82 4.02
CA PRO A 11 -0.16 -20.84 5.10
C PRO A 11 -1.54 -20.19 5.11
N ASP A 12 -2.19 -20.20 6.27
CA ASP A 12 -3.52 -19.63 6.50
C ASP A 12 -3.61 -18.28 5.78
N GLU A 13 -4.59 -18.12 4.89
CA GLU A 13 -4.76 -16.93 4.06
C GLU A 13 -4.85 -15.65 4.90
N LEU A 14 -5.11 -15.78 6.21
CA LEU A 14 -5.18 -14.71 7.20
C LEU A 14 -3.94 -14.61 8.13
N GLU A 15 -2.87 -15.38 7.91
CA GLU A 15 -1.65 -15.34 8.72
C GLU A 15 -1.02 -13.95 8.70
N TYR A 16 -1.06 -13.26 7.57
CA TYR A 16 -0.57 -11.89 7.45
C TYR A 16 -1.26 -10.94 8.43
N ILE A 17 -2.57 -11.11 8.65
CA ILE A 17 -3.37 -10.29 9.57
C ILE A 17 -2.87 -10.46 11.01
N ARG A 18 -2.54 -11.71 11.40
CA ARG A 18 -2.01 -12.04 12.73
C ARG A 18 -0.58 -11.52 12.89
N SER A 19 0.26 -11.73 11.88
CA SER A 19 1.65 -11.26 11.85
C SER A 19 1.75 -9.73 11.94
N ASP A 20 0.97 -9.00 11.14
CA ASP A 20 0.92 -7.53 11.16
C ASP A 20 0.56 -7.00 12.54
N TRP A 21 -0.47 -7.58 13.16
CA TRP A 21 -0.90 -7.15 14.48
C TRP A 21 0.14 -7.46 15.55
N ASN A 22 0.73 -8.66 15.53
CA ASN A 22 1.75 -9.05 16.49
C ASN A 22 2.99 -8.15 16.41
N ARG A 23 3.44 -7.79 15.20
CA ARG A 23 4.53 -6.83 15.00
C ARG A 23 4.15 -5.44 15.53
N TYR A 24 2.95 -4.97 15.19
CA TYR A 24 2.53 -3.61 15.57
C TYR A 24 2.36 -3.44 17.09
N ARG A 25 1.71 -4.41 17.76
CA ARG A 25 1.41 -4.32 19.21
C ARG A 25 2.65 -4.41 20.11
N GLN A 26 3.78 -4.84 19.56
CA GLN A 26 5.06 -4.97 20.28
C GLN A 26 5.92 -3.70 20.18
N LEU A 27 5.50 -2.69 19.41
CA LEU A 27 6.24 -1.44 19.33
C LEU A 27 6.14 -0.67 20.65
N ASP A 28 7.27 -0.22 21.16
CA ASP A 28 7.32 0.72 22.29
C ASP A 28 7.21 2.17 21.83
N ARG A 29 7.75 2.45 20.64
CA ARG A 29 7.85 3.80 20.07
C ARG A 29 7.39 3.85 18.63
N LEU A 30 6.79 4.99 18.30
CA LEU A 30 6.47 5.40 16.94
C LEU A 30 7.49 6.44 16.47
N VAL A 31 7.71 6.49 15.16
CA VAL A 31 8.62 7.42 14.50
C VAL A 31 7.84 8.41 13.65
N ASP A 32 8.44 9.57 13.40
CA ASP A 32 7.88 10.57 12.49
C ASP A 32 7.88 10.05 11.04
N HIS A 33 6.69 9.96 10.44
CA HIS A 33 6.52 9.55 9.05
C HIS A 33 7.10 10.54 8.06
N TRP A 34 7.12 11.83 8.40
CA TRP A 34 7.48 12.91 7.48
C TRP A 34 9.00 13.07 7.36
N GLN A 35 9.76 12.62 8.37
CA GLN A 35 11.22 12.52 8.32
C GLN A 35 11.69 11.36 7.43
N ARG A 36 11.55 11.50 6.10
CA ARG A 36 12.04 10.52 5.12
C ARG A 36 13.22 11.08 4.32
N PRO A 37 14.35 10.36 4.28
CA PRO A 37 15.47 10.72 3.43
C PRO A 37 15.05 10.92 1.96
N GLY A 38 15.62 11.94 1.33
CA GLY A 38 15.37 12.28 -0.08
C GLY A 38 14.10 13.11 -0.32
N TRP A 39 13.19 13.28 0.64
CA TRP A 39 12.06 14.19 0.45
C TRP A 39 12.42 15.62 0.84
N SER A 40 12.21 16.56 -0.07
CA SER A 40 12.24 18.01 0.18
C SER A 40 10.90 18.64 -0.23
N ALA A 41 10.64 19.87 0.24
CA ALA A 41 9.42 20.59 -0.10
C ALA A 41 9.27 20.72 -1.63
N GLY A 42 8.11 20.35 -2.16
CA GLY A 42 7.82 20.40 -3.59
C GLY A 42 8.43 19.28 -4.44
N ARG A 43 9.33 18.44 -3.90
CA ARG A 43 9.90 17.31 -4.65
C ARG A 43 8.80 16.32 -5.03
N ARG A 44 8.95 15.72 -6.21
CA ARG A 44 7.97 14.78 -6.78
C ARG A 44 8.63 13.47 -7.14
N SER A 45 7.82 12.44 -7.27
CA SER A 45 8.30 11.09 -7.56
C SER A 45 7.27 10.27 -8.30
N TYR A 46 7.76 9.42 -9.20
CA TYR A 46 6.92 8.45 -9.87
C TYR A 46 6.73 7.22 -8.98
N HIS A 47 5.48 6.81 -8.78
CA HIS A 47 5.09 5.66 -7.98
C HIS A 47 4.10 4.79 -8.70
N TRP A 48 4.21 3.48 -8.49
CA TRP A 48 3.16 2.52 -8.76
C TRP A 48 2.27 2.39 -7.54
N ILE A 49 0.96 2.56 -7.73
CA ILE A 49 -0.05 2.44 -6.68
C ILE A 49 -1.23 1.57 -7.12
N VAL A 50 -1.92 0.98 -6.15
CA VAL A 50 -3.32 0.54 -6.30
C VAL A 50 -4.21 1.64 -5.73
N ARG A 51 -5.24 2.03 -6.49
CA ARG A 51 -6.14 3.15 -6.19
C ARG A 51 -7.37 2.67 -5.40
N PHE A 52 -7.70 3.40 -4.33
CA PHE A 52 -8.93 3.20 -3.55
C PHE A 52 -9.77 4.49 -3.44
N ASP A 53 -9.38 5.55 -4.16
CA ASP A 53 -10.05 6.86 -4.20
C ASP A 53 -11.45 6.83 -4.84
N ASN A 54 -11.78 5.76 -5.57
CA ASN A 54 -13.09 5.52 -6.16
C ASN A 54 -13.78 4.27 -5.60
N ARG A 55 -13.42 3.85 -4.37
CA ARG A 55 -13.98 2.66 -3.71
C ARG A 55 -14.73 3.08 -2.43
N PRO A 56 -16.03 3.43 -2.53
CA PRO A 56 -16.79 3.99 -1.41
C PRO A 56 -16.79 3.13 -0.15
N THR A 57 -16.78 1.80 -0.27
CA THR A 57 -16.75 0.89 0.87
C THR A 57 -15.44 0.98 1.67
N VAL A 58 -14.30 1.16 0.98
CA VAL A 58 -12.99 1.36 1.61
C VAL A 58 -12.92 2.74 2.26
N GLN A 59 -13.43 3.77 1.59
CA GLN A 59 -13.50 5.13 2.13
C GLN A 59 -14.36 5.20 3.39
N GLN A 60 -15.51 4.53 3.40
CA GLN A 60 -16.39 4.43 4.56
C GLN A 60 -15.72 3.69 5.72
N LEU A 61 -15.03 2.57 5.45
CA LEU A 61 -14.27 1.86 6.47
C LEU A 61 -13.17 2.75 7.06
N ALA A 62 -12.39 3.41 6.21
CA ALA A 62 -11.33 4.33 6.64
C ALA A 62 -11.89 5.49 7.46
N ALA A 63 -12.97 6.14 7.01
CA ALA A 63 -13.62 7.24 7.74
C ALA A 63 -14.11 6.80 9.13
N ARG A 64 -14.71 5.61 9.24
CA ARG A 64 -15.13 5.04 10.54
C ARG A 64 -13.95 4.78 11.46
N CYS A 65 -12.84 4.27 10.94
CA CYS A 65 -11.60 4.11 11.72
C CYS A 65 -11.05 5.48 12.16
N GLN A 66 -10.95 6.43 11.23
CA GLN A 66 -10.41 7.77 11.49
C GLN A 66 -11.24 8.56 12.50
N ALA A 67 -12.57 8.41 12.51
CA ALA A 67 -13.44 9.03 13.52
C ALA A 67 -13.08 8.60 14.95
N ARG A 68 -12.56 7.38 15.13
CA ARG A 68 -12.10 6.87 16.43
C ARG A 68 -10.67 7.25 16.76
N LEU A 69 -9.87 7.61 15.75
CA LEU A 69 -8.47 8.02 15.89
C LEU A 69 -8.29 9.54 15.98
N GLY A 70 -9.26 10.33 15.52
CA GLY A 70 -9.10 11.78 15.28
C GLY A 70 -8.79 12.63 16.52
N HIS A 71 -9.03 12.11 17.72
CA HIS A 71 -8.65 12.78 18.97
C HIS A 71 -7.15 12.66 19.28
N LEU A 72 -6.43 11.76 18.61
CA LEU A 72 -4.99 11.57 18.80
C LEU A 72 -4.21 12.62 18.02
N ASN A 73 -3.76 13.67 18.70
CA ASN A 73 -2.96 14.76 18.11
C ASN A 73 -1.58 14.33 17.58
N THR A 74 -1.19 13.06 17.77
CA THR A 74 0.03 12.46 17.24
C THR A 74 -0.12 11.92 15.82
N LEU A 75 -1.32 11.97 15.23
CA LEU A 75 -1.64 11.42 13.91
C LEU A 75 -2.07 12.51 12.91
N ASP A 76 -1.47 12.50 11.72
CA ASP A 76 -2.03 13.14 10.52
C ASP A 76 -2.95 12.14 9.82
N LEU A 77 -4.25 12.43 9.74
CA LEU A 77 -5.21 11.58 9.04
C LEU A 77 -5.04 11.75 7.53
N ALA A 78 -4.95 10.64 6.79
CA ALA A 78 -4.89 10.66 5.34
C ALA A 78 -6.27 11.01 4.76
N PRO A 79 -6.37 11.88 3.73
CA PRO A 79 -7.65 12.15 3.09
C PRO A 79 -8.27 10.87 2.48
N VAL A 80 -9.55 10.61 2.72
CA VAL A 80 -10.22 9.38 2.26
C VAL A 80 -10.33 9.32 0.73
N GLU A 81 -10.39 10.48 0.09
CA GLU A 81 -10.42 10.68 -1.35
C GLU A 81 -9.06 10.43 -2.03
N SER A 82 -7.98 10.26 -1.26
CA SER A 82 -6.64 9.98 -1.81
C SER A 82 -6.09 8.62 -1.37
N LEU A 83 -6.92 7.76 -0.77
CA LEU A 83 -6.52 6.42 -0.32
C LEU A 83 -5.93 5.60 -1.46
N HIS A 84 -4.76 5.05 -1.19
CA HIS A 84 -4.01 4.22 -2.11
C HIS A 84 -3.13 3.24 -1.33
N MET A 85 -2.69 2.19 -2.02
CA MET A 85 -1.60 1.34 -1.57
C MET A 85 -0.41 1.56 -2.48
N THR A 86 0.76 1.85 -1.90
CA THR A 86 1.99 1.99 -2.67
C THR A 86 2.57 0.61 -2.97
N LEU A 87 2.80 0.30 -4.25
CA LEU A 87 3.50 -0.91 -4.68
C LEU A 87 5.01 -0.70 -4.71
N GLN A 88 5.45 0.37 -5.39
CA GLN A 88 6.87 0.65 -5.60
C GLN A 88 7.10 2.08 -6.09
N ARG A 89 8.12 2.76 -5.54
CA ARG A 89 8.65 4.00 -6.14
C ARG A 89 9.52 3.65 -7.35
N VAL A 90 9.30 4.33 -8.47
CA VAL A 90 10.14 4.21 -9.67
C VAL A 90 11.39 5.06 -9.52
N SER A 91 11.23 6.35 -9.24
CA SER A 91 12.31 7.30 -8.85
C SER A 91 11.71 8.65 -8.48
N PHE A 92 12.55 9.60 -8.05
CA PHE A 92 12.14 11.00 -8.07
C PHE A 92 12.13 11.56 -9.50
N THR A 93 11.30 12.58 -9.75
CA THR A 93 11.12 13.14 -11.10
C THR A 93 12.32 13.93 -11.61
N ASP A 94 13.25 14.28 -10.73
CA ASP A 94 14.54 14.94 -11.03
C ASP A 94 15.66 13.93 -11.33
N GLU A 95 15.42 12.62 -11.16
CA GLU A 95 16.39 11.55 -11.39
C GLU A 95 16.15 10.78 -12.71
N ILE A 96 15.03 11.06 -13.39
CA ILE A 96 14.58 10.33 -14.58
C ILE A 96 13.70 11.25 -15.44
N THR A 97 13.76 11.06 -16.76
CA THR A 97 12.89 11.78 -17.69
C THR A 97 11.46 11.25 -17.67
N SER A 98 10.48 12.08 -18.06
CA SER A 98 9.10 11.60 -18.27
C SER A 98 9.02 10.49 -19.32
N SER A 99 9.87 10.51 -20.35
CA SER A 99 9.94 9.45 -21.36
C SER A 99 10.40 8.11 -20.79
N GLN A 100 11.38 8.09 -19.88
CA GLN A 100 11.78 6.88 -19.17
C GLN A 100 10.65 6.36 -18.27
N ALA A 101 9.89 7.25 -17.62
CA ALA A 101 8.74 6.84 -16.79
C ALA A 101 7.65 6.17 -17.64
N LEU A 102 7.36 6.73 -18.82
CA LEU A 102 6.41 6.15 -19.77
C LEU A 102 6.90 4.83 -20.37
N ALA A 103 8.20 4.70 -20.64
CA ALA A 103 8.79 3.44 -21.09
C ALA A 103 8.66 2.34 -20.01
N VAL A 104 8.89 2.67 -18.74
CA VAL A 104 8.63 1.75 -17.62
C VAL A 104 7.16 1.35 -17.58
N ALA A 105 6.24 2.28 -17.81
CA ALA A 105 4.81 2.00 -17.84
C ALA A 105 4.39 1.08 -19.00
N ALA A 106 4.98 1.25 -20.19
CA ALA A 106 4.74 0.38 -21.33
C ALA A 106 5.15 -1.08 -21.03
N VAL A 107 6.36 -1.27 -20.51
CA VAL A 107 6.85 -2.61 -20.12
C VAL A 107 6.02 -3.22 -18.98
N ALA A 108 5.61 -2.40 -18.01
CA ALA A 108 4.72 -2.86 -16.94
C ALA A 108 3.35 -3.28 -17.49
N THR A 109 2.84 -2.62 -18.53
CA THR A 109 1.57 -2.94 -19.18
C THR A 109 1.60 -4.33 -19.80
N GLU A 110 2.64 -4.65 -20.57
CA GLU A 110 2.81 -5.98 -21.16
C GLU A 110 2.84 -7.09 -20.09
N ARG A 111 3.56 -6.83 -18.98
CA ARG A 111 3.67 -7.79 -17.87
C ARG A 111 2.36 -7.97 -17.12
N CYS A 112 1.62 -6.89 -16.88
CA CYS A 112 0.34 -6.92 -16.17
C CYS A 112 -0.79 -7.50 -17.02
N ALA A 113 -0.66 -7.48 -18.35
CA ALA A 113 -1.64 -8.08 -19.26
C ALA A 113 -1.82 -9.59 -19.03
N ALA A 114 -0.80 -10.28 -18.51
CA ALA A 114 -0.87 -11.69 -18.15
C ALA A 114 -1.56 -11.96 -16.80
N MET A 115 -1.85 -10.93 -16.01
CA MET A 115 -2.44 -11.05 -14.68
C MET A 115 -3.95 -10.86 -14.75
N ARG A 116 -4.70 -11.79 -14.15
CA ARG A 116 -6.15 -11.65 -13.99
C ARG A 116 -6.46 -10.61 -12.91
N PRO A 117 -7.53 -9.80 -13.07
CA PRO A 117 -8.13 -9.10 -11.95
C PRO A 117 -8.40 -10.06 -10.79
N PHE A 118 -8.28 -9.56 -9.56
CA PHE A 118 -8.45 -10.39 -8.37
C PHE A 118 -9.17 -9.63 -7.27
N THR A 119 -9.74 -10.43 -6.37
CA THR A 119 -10.43 -9.91 -5.19
C THR A 119 -9.43 -9.65 -4.07
N ALA A 120 -9.57 -8.52 -3.40
CA ALA A 120 -8.80 -8.17 -2.22
C ALA A 120 -9.72 -7.84 -1.04
N THR A 121 -9.27 -8.20 0.16
CA THR A 121 -9.87 -7.83 1.43
C THR A 121 -9.05 -6.70 2.06
N VAL A 122 -9.72 -5.61 2.44
CA VAL A 122 -9.14 -4.43 3.06
C VAL A 122 -9.60 -4.34 4.50
N GLY A 123 -8.64 -4.29 5.42
CA GLY A 123 -8.82 -4.47 6.84
C GLY A 123 -8.29 -5.83 7.31
N PRO A 124 -8.18 -6.04 8.62
CA PRO A 124 -8.55 -5.13 9.70
C PRO A 124 -7.51 -4.01 9.94
N LEU A 125 -7.80 -3.11 10.89
CA LEU A 125 -6.92 -2.00 11.25
C LEU A 125 -5.67 -2.48 12.02
N THR A 126 -4.50 -1.99 11.64
CA THR A 126 -3.21 -2.23 12.29
C THR A 126 -2.29 -1.02 12.08
N GLY A 127 -0.99 -1.17 12.24
CA GLY A 127 -0.03 -0.13 11.91
C GLY A 127 1.39 -0.61 11.75
N SER A 128 2.28 0.36 11.60
CA SER A 128 3.72 0.23 11.65
C SER A 128 4.30 1.30 12.57
N ALA A 129 5.62 1.35 12.72
CA ALA A 129 6.28 2.41 13.48
C ALA A 129 5.94 3.83 12.96
N ASN A 130 5.56 3.99 11.69
CA ASN A 130 5.30 5.31 11.09
C ASN A 130 3.85 5.55 10.62
N SER A 131 2.96 4.57 10.72
CA SER A 131 1.59 4.72 10.20
C SER A 131 0.57 3.84 10.91
N VAL A 132 -0.70 4.25 10.82
CA VAL A 132 -1.87 3.41 11.08
C VAL A 132 -2.52 3.11 9.73
N HIS A 133 -2.81 1.84 9.47
CA HIS A 133 -3.23 1.39 8.15
C HIS A 133 -4.17 0.19 8.21
N LEU A 134 -4.91 -0.03 7.14
CA LEU A 134 -5.70 -1.23 6.91
C LEU A 134 -4.82 -2.26 6.20
N SER A 135 -4.67 -3.47 6.75
CA SER A 135 -3.97 -4.56 6.04
C SER A 135 -4.75 -4.92 4.77
N VAL A 136 -4.06 -5.37 3.72
CA VAL A 136 -4.70 -5.77 2.46
C VAL A 136 -4.22 -7.16 2.08
N GLY A 137 -5.14 -8.05 1.71
CA GLY A 137 -4.77 -9.38 1.26
C GLY A 137 -5.78 -10.04 0.33
N PRO A 138 -5.52 -11.27 -0.12
CA PRO A 138 -4.31 -12.06 0.14
C PRO A 138 -3.04 -11.39 -0.42
N HIS A 139 -1.87 -11.62 0.21
CA HIS A 139 -0.63 -10.92 -0.16
C HIS A 139 -0.06 -11.34 -1.52
N ARG A 140 -0.22 -12.62 -1.92
CA ARG A 140 0.44 -13.20 -3.10
C ARG A 140 0.18 -12.43 -4.40
N PRO A 141 -1.07 -12.06 -4.78
CA PRO A 141 -1.31 -11.26 -5.98
C PRO A 141 -0.59 -9.90 -5.97
N PHE A 142 -0.52 -9.23 -4.82
CA PHE A 142 0.18 -7.96 -4.70
C PHE A 142 1.70 -8.10 -4.78
N HIS A 143 2.28 -9.17 -4.23
CA HIS A 143 3.69 -9.47 -4.44
C HIS A 143 4.03 -9.71 -5.92
N LEU A 144 3.15 -10.41 -6.65
CA LEU A 144 3.31 -10.62 -8.09
C LEU A 144 3.22 -9.29 -8.86
N LEU A 145 2.26 -8.42 -8.51
CA LEU A 145 2.17 -7.06 -9.10
C LEU A 145 3.43 -6.26 -8.83
N ARG A 146 3.91 -6.25 -7.57
CA ARG A 146 5.13 -5.53 -7.21
C ARG A 146 6.34 -6.07 -7.98
N HIS A 147 6.46 -7.40 -8.10
CA HIS A 147 7.52 -8.02 -8.88
C HIS A 147 7.48 -7.59 -10.35
N ALA A 148 6.28 -7.57 -10.98
CA ALA A 148 6.12 -7.13 -12.37
C ALA A 148 6.58 -5.69 -12.59
N VAL A 149 6.20 -4.75 -11.72
CA VAL A 149 6.58 -3.33 -11.86
C VAL A 149 8.05 -3.06 -11.51
N VAL A 150 8.63 -3.82 -10.58
CA VAL A 150 10.08 -3.79 -10.30
C VAL A 150 10.85 -4.30 -11.50
N ALA A 151 10.45 -5.44 -12.08
CA ALA A 151 11.08 -5.98 -13.29
C ALA A 151 10.97 -5.03 -14.48
N ALA A 152 9.83 -4.34 -14.64
CA ALA A 152 9.68 -3.30 -15.67
C ALA A 152 10.63 -2.12 -15.45
N THR A 153 10.81 -1.68 -14.20
CA THR A 153 11.76 -0.61 -13.87
C THR A 153 13.20 -1.03 -14.17
N ALA A 154 13.59 -2.24 -13.75
CA ALA A 154 14.92 -2.78 -14.01
C ALA A 154 15.22 -2.95 -15.51
N HIS A 155 14.22 -3.37 -16.29
CA HIS A 155 14.37 -3.53 -17.75
C HIS A 155 14.72 -2.21 -18.46
N VAL A 156 14.12 -1.10 -18.04
CA VAL A 156 14.32 0.22 -18.69
C VAL A 156 15.50 0.99 -18.10
N ARG A 157 15.77 0.83 -16.80
CA ARG A 157 16.70 1.69 -16.06
C ARG A 157 17.92 0.95 -15.49
N GLY A 158 18.03 -0.35 -15.73
CA GLY A 158 19.08 -1.19 -15.14
C GLY A 158 18.73 -1.69 -13.74
N THR A 159 19.41 -2.74 -13.30
CA THR A 159 19.17 -3.44 -12.03
C THR A 159 19.46 -2.59 -10.80
N GLU A 160 20.38 -1.65 -10.93
CA GLU A 160 20.82 -0.66 -9.95
C GLU A 160 19.75 0.41 -9.67
N ALA A 161 18.77 0.58 -10.56
CA ALA A 161 17.65 1.50 -10.37
C ALA A 161 16.52 0.92 -9.51
N VAL A 162 16.59 -0.35 -9.10
CA VAL A 162 15.63 -1.00 -8.21
C VAL A 162 16.31 -1.42 -6.90
N PRO A 163 15.55 -1.60 -5.80
CA PRO A 163 16.13 -2.09 -4.55
C PRO A 163 16.84 -3.43 -4.77
N GLY A 164 18.14 -3.50 -4.43
CA GLY A 164 18.96 -4.70 -4.62
C GLY A 164 18.54 -5.92 -3.78
N HIS A 165 17.67 -5.71 -2.80
CA HIS A 165 16.99 -6.77 -2.06
C HIS A 165 15.48 -6.55 -2.13
N ALA A 166 14.72 -7.64 -2.10
CA ALA A 166 13.29 -7.58 -1.91
C ALA A 166 13.00 -6.98 -0.52
N ALA A 167 12.82 -5.66 -0.46
CA ALA A 167 12.26 -5.03 0.73
C ALA A 167 10.95 -5.75 1.08
N THR A 168 10.76 -6.06 2.37
CA THR A 168 9.48 -6.59 2.86
C THR A 168 8.38 -5.64 2.43
N PHE A 169 7.50 -6.15 1.56
CA PHE A 169 6.36 -5.41 1.05
C PHE A 169 5.11 -6.02 1.68
N ASP A 170 4.58 -5.36 2.70
CA ASP A 170 3.33 -5.74 3.32
C ASP A 170 2.21 -4.89 2.68
N PRO A 171 1.30 -5.47 1.86
CA PRO A 171 0.22 -4.73 1.24
C PRO A 171 -0.70 -4.07 2.28
N HIS A 172 -0.80 -2.73 2.25
CA HIS A 172 -1.64 -1.98 3.19
C HIS A 172 -2.11 -0.64 2.60
N VAL A 173 -3.23 -0.13 3.11
CA VAL A 173 -3.74 1.23 2.83
C VAL A 173 -3.56 2.09 4.06
N SER A 174 -2.67 3.07 4.00
CA SER A 174 -2.45 4.00 5.11
C SER A 174 -3.63 4.95 5.27
N ILE A 175 -4.17 5.05 6.49
CA ILE A 175 -5.27 5.95 6.84
C ILE A 175 -4.84 7.05 7.81
N ALA A 176 -3.69 6.90 8.46
CA ALA A 176 -3.05 7.95 9.23
C ALA A 176 -1.53 7.76 9.33
N TYR A 177 -0.81 8.85 9.53
CA TYR A 177 0.64 8.88 9.65
C TYR A 177 1.06 9.46 11.00
N ASN A 178 2.08 8.86 11.62
CA ASN A 178 2.64 9.38 12.86
C ASN A 178 3.41 10.67 12.56
N ARG A 179 3.07 11.77 13.24
CA ARG A 179 3.61 13.10 12.91
C ARG A 179 4.85 13.51 13.68
N ARG A 180 5.21 12.72 14.69
CA ARG A 180 6.33 12.95 15.59
C ARG A 180 6.65 11.65 16.33
N PRO A 181 7.87 11.49 16.86
CA PRO A 181 8.17 10.38 17.74
C PRO A 181 7.28 10.42 18.99
N THR A 182 6.66 9.30 19.34
CA THR A 182 5.78 9.20 20.52
C THR A 182 5.80 7.79 21.11
N ALA A 183 5.26 7.63 22.31
CA ALA A 183 5.01 6.31 22.88
C ALA A 183 3.92 5.62 22.06
N ALA A 184 4.12 4.34 21.72
CA ALA A 184 3.21 3.64 20.82
C ALA A 184 1.91 3.19 21.49
N LYS A 185 1.98 2.87 22.79
CA LYS A 185 0.87 2.28 23.56
C LYS A 185 -0.47 3.01 23.40
N PRO A 186 -0.59 4.35 23.54
CA PRO A 186 -1.88 5.03 23.38
C PRO A 186 -2.50 4.84 22.00
N VAL A 187 -1.69 4.84 20.94
CA VAL A 187 -2.16 4.63 19.56
C VAL A 187 -2.55 3.16 19.35
N ILE A 188 -1.72 2.22 19.81
CA ILE A 188 -1.97 0.77 19.71
C ILE A 188 -3.25 0.38 20.46
N ASP A 189 -3.43 0.87 21.68
CA ASP A 189 -4.62 0.61 22.50
C ASP A 189 -5.87 1.14 21.77
N GLN A 190 -5.82 2.34 21.20
CA GLN A 190 -6.93 2.88 20.43
C GLN A 190 -7.22 2.05 19.17
N VAL A 191 -6.18 1.65 18.42
CA VAL A 191 -6.32 0.77 17.25
C VAL A 191 -6.97 -0.57 17.63
N ALA A 192 -6.60 -1.15 18.78
CA ALA A 192 -7.18 -2.41 19.26
C ALA A 192 -8.71 -2.31 19.45
N THR A 193 -9.23 -1.16 19.91
CA THR A 193 -10.69 -0.96 20.08
C THR A 193 -11.47 -0.89 18.76
N VAL A 194 -10.79 -0.54 17.66
CA VAL A 194 -11.39 -0.29 16.33
C VAL A 194 -11.21 -1.47 15.40
N ARG A 195 -10.21 -2.33 15.65
CA ARG A 195 -9.85 -3.47 14.80
C ARG A 195 -11.00 -4.48 14.59
N SER A 196 -12.02 -4.47 15.44
CA SER A 196 -13.23 -5.30 15.31
C SER A 196 -14.15 -4.88 14.16
N LEU A 197 -13.94 -3.72 13.53
CA LEU A 197 -14.66 -3.33 12.32
C LEU A 197 -14.41 -4.34 11.20
N SER A 198 -15.49 -4.80 10.58
CA SER A 198 -15.45 -5.80 9.50
C SER A 198 -14.61 -5.30 8.32
N PRO A 199 -13.68 -6.12 7.80
CA PRO A 199 -13.00 -5.86 6.54
C PRO A 199 -14.00 -5.74 5.37
N VAL A 200 -13.58 -5.07 4.30
CA VAL A 200 -14.37 -4.93 3.07
C VAL A 200 -13.68 -5.59 1.90
N THR A 201 -14.46 -6.15 0.99
CA THR A 201 -13.95 -6.79 -0.22
C THR A 201 -14.04 -5.84 -1.41
N VAL A 202 -12.99 -5.81 -2.24
CA VAL A 202 -12.89 -4.98 -3.44
C VAL A 202 -12.23 -5.73 -4.59
N GLN A 203 -12.53 -5.34 -5.82
CA GLN A 203 -11.82 -5.82 -7.00
C GLN A 203 -10.59 -4.96 -7.28
N VAL A 204 -9.46 -5.62 -7.58
CA VAL A 204 -8.26 -4.99 -8.11
C VAL A 204 -8.15 -5.40 -9.57
N ASP A 205 -8.39 -4.43 -10.44
CA ASP A 205 -8.48 -4.58 -11.90
C ASP A 205 -7.43 -3.75 -12.64
N ALA A 206 -6.72 -2.86 -11.94
CA ALA A 206 -5.68 -2.01 -12.50
C ALA A 206 -4.69 -1.54 -11.42
N ILE A 207 -3.51 -1.15 -11.89
CA ILE A 207 -2.55 -0.35 -11.13
C ILE A 207 -2.31 0.98 -11.84
N SER A 208 -1.82 1.99 -11.12
CA SER A 208 -1.58 3.31 -11.69
C SER A 208 -0.13 3.73 -11.51
N LEU A 209 0.48 4.22 -12.58
CA LEU A 209 1.66 5.07 -12.49
C LEU A 209 1.18 6.48 -12.16
N VAL A 210 1.70 7.04 -11.07
CA VAL A 210 1.35 8.39 -10.61
C VAL A 210 2.59 9.23 -10.41
N GLU A 211 2.46 10.54 -10.60
CA GLU A 211 3.37 11.52 -10.04
C GLU A 211 2.84 11.90 -8.65
N LEU A 212 3.62 11.62 -7.62
CA LEU A 212 3.27 11.83 -6.22
C LEU A 212 4.17 12.91 -5.61
N ARG A 213 3.55 13.83 -4.87
CA ARG A 213 4.21 14.88 -4.11
C ARG A 213 3.68 14.93 -2.68
N ARG A 214 4.46 15.53 -1.79
CA ARG A 214 3.99 15.92 -0.46
C ARG A 214 3.41 17.32 -0.52
N ASP A 215 2.30 17.52 0.19
CA ASP A 215 1.72 18.83 0.46
C ASP A 215 1.42 18.91 1.96
N GLY A 216 2.27 19.63 2.69
CA GLY A 216 2.34 19.51 4.14
C GLY A 216 2.51 18.06 4.60
N HIS A 217 1.56 17.59 5.41
CA HIS A 217 1.50 16.23 5.93
C HIS A 217 0.45 15.37 5.19
N SER A 218 0.42 15.48 3.87
CA SER A 218 -0.41 14.64 3.01
C SER A 218 0.32 14.32 1.72
N TYR A 219 -0.03 13.17 1.14
CA TYR A 219 0.39 12.81 -0.21
C TYR A 219 -0.69 13.18 -1.20
N ILE A 220 -0.32 13.93 -2.22
CA ILE A 220 -1.16 14.26 -3.37
C ILE A 220 -0.52 13.60 -4.58
N TRP A 221 -1.34 12.97 -5.42
CA TRP A 221 -0.86 12.32 -6.63
C TRP A 221 -1.72 12.68 -7.84
N ARG A 222 -1.09 12.67 -9.02
CA ARG A 222 -1.74 12.80 -10.32
C ARG A 222 -1.46 11.53 -11.12
N GLN A 223 -2.51 10.91 -11.65
CA GLN A 223 -2.33 9.75 -12.51
C GLN A 223 -1.64 10.14 -13.82
N ILE A 224 -0.59 9.40 -14.16
CA ILE A 224 0.11 9.49 -15.44
C ILE A 224 -0.44 8.43 -16.39
N MET A 225 -0.59 7.20 -15.91
CA MET A 225 -1.10 6.08 -16.69
C MET A 225 -1.82 5.09 -15.79
N ALA A 226 -2.93 4.53 -16.27
CA ALA A 226 -3.55 3.34 -15.70
C ALA A 226 -3.11 2.12 -16.51
N VAL A 227 -2.80 1.03 -15.82
CA VAL A 227 -2.40 -0.25 -16.39
C VAL A 227 -3.42 -1.30 -15.96
N PRO A 228 -4.29 -1.75 -16.87
CA PRO A 228 -5.29 -2.76 -16.55
C PRO A 228 -4.64 -4.14 -16.36
N LEU A 229 -5.27 -4.95 -15.51
CA LEU A 229 -5.03 -6.39 -15.39
C LEU A 229 -6.00 -7.09 -16.35
N ALA A 230 -5.47 -7.77 -17.38
CA ALA A 230 -6.26 -8.21 -18.53
C ALA A 230 -6.13 -9.70 -18.84
N GLY A 231 -5.59 -10.50 -17.91
CA GLY A 231 -5.33 -11.93 -18.16
C GLY A 231 -6.56 -12.64 -18.71
N GLN A 232 -6.43 -13.24 -19.90
CA GLN A 232 -7.54 -13.97 -20.50
C GLN A 232 -7.85 -15.26 -19.73
N GLY A 233 -9.14 -15.58 -19.70
CA GLY A 233 -9.76 -16.78 -19.12
C GLY A 233 -9.29 -18.06 -19.78
#